data_AF-X6P7M7-F1
#
_entry.id   AF-X6P7M7-F1
#
_cell.length_a   1.000
_cell.length_b   1.000
_cell.length_c   1.000
_cell.angle_alpha   90.00
_cell.angle_beta   90.00
_cell.angle_gamma   90.00
#
_symmetry.space_group_name_H-M   'P 1'
#
loop_
_entity.id
_entity.type
_entity.pdbx_description
1 polymer ?
#
loop_
_entity_poly.entity_id
_entity_poly.type
_entity_poly.pdbx_seq_one_letter_code
_entity_poly.pdbx_strand_id
1 'polypeptide(L)'
;MNPIPMELDKLFSATNMSEKKDEGDQSTANAEAVTNKYLQEISRANLQALVNELCKLPTSVDEDHSGLVTRLPRKAKFPRAKPVPTEKPPTRWETFALQQGIRKKKRNVPSVAWDEQTQGWKRKQGYKKANDPMD
;
A
#
# COMPACT_ATOMS: atom_id res chain seq x y z
N MET A 1 -16.21 -22.39 -30.18
CA MET A 1 -17.01 -21.50 -29.31
C MET A 1 -16.01 -20.62 -28.57
N ASN A 2 -15.91 -19.35 -28.92
CA ASN A 2 -15.00 -18.43 -28.23
C ASN A 2 -15.57 -18.16 -26.84
N PRO A 3 -14.80 -18.32 -25.74
CA PRO A 3 -15.31 -18.01 -24.42
C PRO A 3 -15.62 -16.51 -24.34
N ILE A 4 -16.82 -16.21 -23.85
CA ILE A 4 -17.30 -14.86 -23.58
C ILE A 4 -16.26 -14.15 -22.70
N PRO A 5 -15.90 -12.88 -22.97
CA PRO A 5 -15.00 -12.12 -22.10
C PRO A 5 -15.58 -12.10 -20.68
N MET A 6 -14.90 -12.79 -19.77
CA MET A 6 -15.32 -12.92 -18.38
C MET A 6 -15.15 -11.59 -17.65
N GLU A 7 -16.26 -10.92 -17.37
CA GLU A 7 -16.31 -9.84 -16.39
C GLU A 7 -16.20 -10.47 -14.98
N LEU A 8 -15.03 -10.34 -14.34
CA LEU A 8 -14.65 -10.93 -13.04
C LEU A 8 -15.62 -10.60 -11.89
N ASP A 9 -16.42 -9.55 -12.02
CA ASP A 9 -17.29 -9.04 -10.95
C ASP A 9 -18.54 -9.91 -10.71
N LYS A 10 -18.94 -10.77 -11.65
CA LYS A 10 -20.16 -11.62 -11.51
C LYS A 10 -19.93 -12.91 -10.72
N LEU A 11 -18.67 -13.30 -10.49
CA LEU A 11 -18.31 -14.55 -9.82
C LEU A 11 -18.42 -14.48 -8.29
N PHE A 12 -18.36 -13.28 -7.70
CA PHE A 12 -18.29 -13.11 -6.26
C PHE A 12 -19.66 -13.13 -5.55
N SER A 13 -20.78 -12.95 -6.28
CA SER A 13 -22.13 -12.97 -5.69
C SER A 13 -22.80 -14.34 -5.69
N ALA A 14 -22.31 -15.31 -6.46
CA ALA A 14 -22.98 -16.59 -6.67
C ALA A 14 -22.60 -17.69 -5.66
N THR A 15 -21.60 -17.45 -4.81
CA THR A 15 -21.04 -18.48 -3.91
C THR A 15 -21.64 -18.51 -2.51
N ASN A 16 -22.60 -17.63 -2.19
CA ASN A 16 -23.39 -17.70 -0.96
C ASN A 16 -24.81 -18.19 -1.26
N MET A 17 -24.95 -19.46 -1.60
CA MET A 17 -26.22 -20.18 -1.45
C MET A 17 -25.96 -21.41 -0.58
N SER A 18 -26.49 -21.33 0.64
CA SER A 18 -26.55 -22.39 1.63
C SER A 18 -27.34 -23.58 1.09
N GLU A 19 -26.87 -24.81 1.33
CA GLU A 19 -27.75 -25.97 1.43
C GLU A 19 -27.14 -27.04 2.35
N LYS A 20 -27.97 -27.52 3.28
CA LYS A 20 -27.66 -28.54 4.29
C LYS A 20 -27.45 -29.89 3.62
N LYS A 21 -26.44 -30.66 4.06
CA LYS A 21 -26.24 -32.06 3.67
C LYS A 21 -26.75 -32.99 4.77
N ASP A 22 -27.85 -33.68 4.50
CA ASP A 22 -28.23 -34.92 5.19
C ASP A 22 -27.92 -36.14 4.28
N GLU A 23 -27.90 -37.32 4.89
CA GLU A 23 -26.96 -38.43 4.69
C GLU A 23 -27.04 -39.27 3.40
N GLY A 24 -25.84 -39.67 2.92
CA GLY A 24 -25.53 -40.96 2.29
C GLY A 24 -25.89 -41.17 0.82
N ASP A 25 -24.94 -41.03 -0.14
CA ASP A 25 -25.14 -41.61 -1.48
C ASP A 25 -23.88 -41.71 -2.36
N GLN A 26 -23.59 -42.89 -2.94
CA GLN A 26 -22.54 -43.07 -3.96
C GLN A 26 -22.87 -42.30 -5.27
N SER A 27 -24.13 -41.86 -5.41
CA SER A 27 -24.62 -41.04 -6.52
C SER A 27 -24.11 -39.59 -6.44
N THR A 28 -24.04 -39.00 -5.25
CA THR A 28 -23.53 -37.63 -5.04
C THR A 28 -22.03 -37.58 -5.28
N ALA A 29 -21.27 -38.64 -4.95
CA ALA A 29 -19.83 -38.68 -5.19
C ALA A 29 -19.49 -38.64 -6.69
N ASN A 30 -20.27 -39.33 -7.53
CA ASN A 30 -20.10 -39.28 -8.98
C ASN A 30 -20.53 -37.93 -9.57
N ALA A 31 -21.62 -37.34 -9.06
CA ALA A 31 -22.03 -36.00 -9.44
C ALA A 31 -20.99 -34.94 -9.04
N GLU A 32 -20.48 -35.01 -7.81
CA GLU A 32 -19.41 -34.16 -7.29
C GLU A 32 -18.13 -34.31 -8.11
N ALA A 33 -17.77 -35.54 -8.50
CA ALA A 33 -16.61 -35.79 -9.37
C ALA A 33 -16.77 -35.16 -10.76
N VAL A 34 -17.96 -35.23 -11.36
CA VAL A 34 -18.26 -34.59 -12.65
C VAL A 34 -18.21 -33.07 -12.50
N THR A 35 -18.81 -32.51 -11.45
CA THR A 35 -18.74 -31.06 -11.17
C THR A 35 -17.31 -30.60 -10.92
N ASN A 36 -16.50 -31.39 -10.20
CA ASN A 36 -15.10 -31.05 -9.93
C ASN A 36 -14.26 -31.05 -11.20
N LYS A 37 -14.47 -32.03 -12.11
CA LYS A 37 -13.80 -32.03 -13.42
C LYS A 37 -14.17 -30.80 -14.25
N TYR A 38 -15.46 -30.46 -14.29
CA TYR A 38 -15.93 -29.27 -14.99
C TYR A 38 -15.33 -27.97 -14.43
N LEU A 39 -15.29 -27.82 -13.10
CA LEU A 39 -14.65 -26.67 -12.44
C LEU A 39 -13.13 -26.63 -12.69
N GLN A 40 -12.47 -27.78 -12.74
CA GLN A 40 -11.05 -27.88 -13.07
C GLN A 40 -10.76 -27.43 -14.51
N GLU A 41 -11.59 -27.84 -15.47
CA GLU A 41 -11.44 -27.44 -16.86
C GLU A 41 -11.60 -25.92 -17.04
N ILE A 42 -12.63 -25.33 -16.42
CA ILE A 42 -12.87 -23.88 -16.46
C ILE A 42 -11.73 -23.12 -15.78
N SER A 43 -11.34 -23.52 -14.57
CA SER A 43 -10.27 -22.86 -13.83
C SER A 43 -8.93 -22.94 -14.58
N ARG A 44 -8.62 -24.07 -15.22
CA ARG A 44 -7.44 -24.24 -16.07
C ARG A 44 -7.47 -23.28 -17.26
N ALA A 45 -8.58 -23.19 -17.99
CA ALA A 45 -8.71 -22.28 -19.12
C ALA A 45 -8.51 -20.81 -18.71
N ASN A 46 -9.10 -20.43 -17.57
CA ASN A 46 -9.01 -19.07 -17.03
C ASN A 46 -7.61 -18.71 -16.55
N LEU A 47 -6.95 -19.64 -15.84
CA LEU A 47 -5.57 -19.46 -15.40
C LEU A 47 -4.60 -19.39 -16.58
N GLN A 48 -4.79 -20.21 -17.61
CA GLN A 48 -3.96 -20.15 -18.81
C GLN A 48 -4.05 -18.78 -19.48
N ALA A 49 -5.26 -18.21 -19.61
CA ALA A 49 -5.44 -16.87 -20.15
C ALA A 49 -4.75 -15.81 -19.27
N LEU A 50 -4.89 -15.90 -17.95
CA LEU A 50 -4.27 -14.98 -17.01
C LEU A 50 -2.74 -15.03 -17.06
N VAL A 51 -2.14 -16.23 -17.07
CA VAL A 51 -0.68 -16.40 -17.16
C VAL A 51 -0.16 -15.87 -18.49
N ASN A 52 -0.87 -16.12 -19.60
CA ASN A 52 -0.50 -15.60 -20.90
C ASN A 52 -0.47 -14.05 -20.90
N GLU A 53 -1.43 -13.39 -20.25
CA GLU A 53 -1.42 -11.92 -20.13
C GLU A 53 -0.29 -11.42 -19.21
N LEU A 54 -0.01 -12.11 -18.11
CA LEU A 54 1.09 -11.74 -17.22
C LEU A 54 2.45 -11.85 -17.91
N CYS A 55 2.69 -12.90 -18.68
CA CYS A 55 3.95 -13.10 -19.39
C CYS A 55 4.17 -12.14 -20.57
N LYS A 56 3.13 -11.42 -21.04
CA LYS A 56 3.27 -10.36 -22.06
C LYS A 56 3.77 -9.03 -21.48
N LEU A 57 3.67 -8.83 -20.17
CA LEU A 57 4.07 -7.58 -19.53
C LEU A 57 5.60 -7.40 -19.57
N PRO A 58 6.10 -6.15 -19.58
CA PRO A 58 7.54 -5.90 -19.62
C PRO A 58 8.20 -6.31 -18.30
N THR A 59 9.26 -7.10 -18.42
CA THR A 59 10.04 -7.60 -17.29
C THR A 59 11.39 -6.89 -17.21
N SER A 60 11.76 -6.44 -16.02
CA SER A 60 13.09 -5.91 -15.69
C SER A 60 13.82 -6.86 -14.74
N VAL A 61 15.15 -6.83 -14.78
CA VAL A 61 15.99 -7.44 -13.75
C VAL A 61 16.23 -6.36 -12.71
N ASP A 62 15.84 -6.62 -11.47
CA ASP A 62 16.13 -5.70 -10.38
C ASP A 62 17.53 -5.97 -9.84
N GLU A 63 18.36 -4.94 -9.68
CA GLU A 63 19.74 -5.09 -9.19
C GLU A 63 19.79 -5.49 -7.69
N ASP A 64 18.77 -5.08 -6.92
CA ASP A 64 18.66 -5.33 -5.48
C ASP A 64 18.10 -6.73 -5.14
N HIS A 65 17.42 -7.37 -6.10
CA HIS A 65 16.73 -8.65 -5.91
C HIS A 65 17.06 -9.55 -7.10
N SER A 66 17.84 -10.61 -6.88
CA SER A 66 18.30 -11.55 -7.91
C SER A 66 17.17 -12.31 -8.63
N GLY A 67 16.32 -11.63 -9.40
CA GLY A 67 15.14 -12.18 -10.04
C GLY A 67 14.49 -11.26 -11.09
N LEU A 68 13.69 -11.88 -11.96
CA LEU A 68 12.87 -11.18 -12.95
C LEU A 68 11.64 -10.56 -12.26
N VAL A 69 11.46 -9.25 -12.41
CA VAL A 69 10.34 -8.51 -11.82
C VAL A 69 9.54 -7.83 -12.92
N THR A 70 8.22 -7.90 -12.81
CA THR A 70 7.27 -7.29 -13.75
C THR A 70 6.44 -6.24 -13.04
N ARG A 71 6.22 -5.10 -13.68
CA ARG A 71 5.34 -4.06 -13.14
C ARG A 71 3.89 -4.31 -13.54
N LEU A 72 3.05 -4.66 -12.56
CA LEU A 72 1.62 -4.84 -12.79
C LEU A 72 0.90 -3.50 -13.06
N PRO A 73 -0.20 -3.52 -13.86
CA PRO A 73 -1.05 -2.36 -14.09
C PRO A 73 -1.79 -1.92 -12.82
N ARG A 74 -2.45 -0.76 -12.88
CA ARG A 74 -3.12 -0.13 -11.74
C ARG A 74 -4.18 -1.06 -11.11
N LYS A 75 -4.16 -1.13 -9.78
CA LYS A 75 -5.11 -1.91 -8.97
C LYS A 75 -6.55 -1.38 -9.11
N ALA A 76 -7.53 -2.28 -9.02
CA ALA A 76 -8.94 -1.93 -8.92
C ALA A 76 -9.23 -1.03 -7.70
N LYS A 77 -10.27 -0.20 -7.79
CA LYS A 77 -10.68 0.71 -6.71
C LYS A 77 -11.48 -0.07 -5.67
N PHE A 78 -10.90 -0.28 -4.49
CA PHE A 78 -11.58 -0.84 -3.34
C PHE A 78 -11.98 0.25 -2.34
N PRO A 79 -13.05 0.05 -1.54
CA PRO A 79 -13.36 0.95 -0.44
C PRO A 79 -12.19 0.98 0.54
N ARG A 80 -11.79 2.18 0.97
CA ARG A 80 -10.73 2.34 1.98
C ARG A 80 -11.24 1.85 3.34
N ALA A 81 -10.38 1.14 4.07
CA ALA A 81 -10.67 0.76 5.46
C ALA A 81 -10.71 1.97 6.42
N LYS A 82 -9.89 3.00 6.15
CA LYS A 82 -9.81 4.22 6.96
C LYS A 82 -10.04 5.45 6.09
N PRO A 83 -10.68 6.50 6.65
CA PRO A 83 -10.84 7.76 5.93
C PRO A 83 -9.49 8.35 5.55
N VAL A 84 -9.52 9.26 4.57
CA VAL A 84 -8.35 10.07 4.24
C VAL A 84 -7.96 10.85 5.50
N PRO A 85 -6.67 10.91 5.88
CA PRO A 85 -6.23 11.77 6.97
C PRO A 85 -6.75 13.18 6.75
N THR A 86 -7.51 13.70 7.71
CA THR A 86 -8.00 15.08 7.64
C THR A 86 -6.84 16.04 7.79
N GLU A 87 -6.96 17.21 7.16
CA GLU A 87 -5.98 18.27 7.33
C GLU A 87 -5.90 18.67 8.80
N LYS A 88 -4.68 18.84 9.31
CA LYS A 88 -4.46 19.20 10.71
C LYS A 88 -5.02 20.60 10.95
N PRO A 89 -5.84 20.82 11.99
CA PRO A 89 -6.29 22.15 12.32
C PRO A 89 -5.08 23.05 12.64
N PRO A 90 -5.13 24.34 12.25
CA PRO A 90 -4.03 25.26 12.52
C PRO A 90 -3.82 25.41 14.03
N THR A 91 -2.56 25.44 14.43
CA THR A 91 -2.21 25.69 15.84
C THR A 91 -2.47 27.16 16.20
N ARG A 92 -2.68 27.47 17.49
CA ARG A 92 -2.84 28.86 17.97
C ARG A 92 -1.67 29.76 17.56
N TRP A 93 -0.46 29.21 17.48
CA TRP A 93 0.70 29.94 17.00
C TRP A 93 0.62 30.23 15.49
N GLU A 94 0.12 29.29 14.69
CA GLU A 94 -0.03 29.49 13.25
C GLU A 94 -1.13 30.50 12.91
N THR A 95 -2.23 30.52 13.66
CA THR A 95 -3.25 31.57 13.51
C THR A 95 -2.68 32.94 13.86
N PHE A 96 -1.93 33.04 14.96
CA PHE A 96 -1.24 34.27 15.34
C PHE A 96 -0.20 34.70 14.30
N ALA A 97 0.65 33.77 13.84
CA ALA A 97 1.67 34.04 12.84
C ALA A 97 1.06 34.52 11.52
N LEU A 98 -0.08 33.95 11.12
CA LEU A 98 -0.82 34.40 9.93
C LEU A 98 -1.39 35.81 10.12
N GLN A 99 -2.02 36.10 11.26
CA GLN A 99 -2.56 37.43 11.58
C GLN A 99 -1.47 38.50 11.63
N GLN A 100 -0.29 38.17 12.17
CA GLN A 100 0.85 39.08 12.29
C GLN A 100 1.74 39.10 11.04
N GLY A 101 1.43 38.31 10.00
CA GLY A 101 2.25 38.23 8.79
C GLY A 101 3.65 37.63 9.00
N ILE A 102 3.86 36.87 10.08
CA ILE A 102 5.12 36.21 10.41
C ILE A 102 5.36 35.05 9.44
N ARG A 103 6.30 35.24 8.52
CA ARG A 103 6.68 34.20 7.54
C ARG A 103 7.62 33.18 8.18
N LYS A 104 7.34 31.87 7.99
CA LYS A 104 8.26 30.79 8.38
C LYS A 104 9.57 30.94 7.62
N LYS A 105 10.68 31.22 8.33
CA LYS A 105 12.03 31.26 7.75
C LYS A 105 12.57 29.84 7.61
N LYS A 106 13.24 29.54 6.48
CA LYS A 106 13.99 28.28 6.34
C LYS A 106 15.05 28.20 7.45
N ARG A 107 15.21 27.03 8.05
CA ARG A 107 16.26 26.79 9.04
C ARG A 107 17.60 26.70 8.31
N ASN A 108 18.20 27.85 8.03
CA ASN A 108 19.52 27.96 7.39
C ASN A 108 20.64 28.22 8.40
N VAL A 109 20.30 28.47 9.67
CA VAL A 109 21.29 28.74 10.71
C VAL A 109 21.87 27.40 11.17
N PRO A 110 23.21 27.19 11.12
CA PRO A 110 23.84 25.98 11.62
C PRO A 110 23.52 25.79 13.11
N SER A 111 23.48 24.53 13.57
CA SER A 111 23.22 24.19 14.99
C SER A 111 24.32 24.66 15.96
N VAL A 112 25.22 25.52 15.49
CA VAL A 112 26.44 25.93 16.15
C VAL A 112 26.42 27.46 16.21
N ALA A 113 26.66 28.00 17.40
CA ALA A 113 26.77 29.41 17.68
C ALA A 113 28.21 29.69 18.16
N TRP A 114 28.71 30.86 17.80
CA TRP A 114 29.98 31.34 18.35
C TRP A 114 29.78 31.70 19.82
N ASP A 115 30.61 31.15 20.69
CA ASP A 115 30.64 31.47 22.11
C ASP A 115 31.79 32.44 22.38
N GLU A 116 31.47 33.64 22.85
CA GLU A 116 32.46 34.70 23.12
C GLU A 116 33.34 34.36 24.32
N GLN A 117 32.84 33.59 25.28
CA GLN A 117 33.58 33.22 26.50
C GLN A 117 34.64 32.16 26.24
N THR A 118 34.31 31.14 25.43
CA THR A 118 35.24 30.06 25.07
C THR A 118 35.95 30.30 23.73
N GLN A 119 35.69 31.44 23.06
CA GLN A 119 36.19 31.80 21.72
C GLN A 119 36.10 30.62 20.72
N GLY A 120 34.95 29.96 20.70
CA GLY A 120 34.78 28.71 19.97
C GLY A 120 33.36 28.47 19.47
N TRP A 121 33.25 27.64 18.44
CA TRP A 121 31.98 27.22 17.87
C TRP A 121 31.34 26.12 18.72
N LYS A 122 30.35 26.47 19.56
CA LYS A 122 29.61 25.53 20.41
C LYS A 122 28.19 25.31 19.89
N ARG A 123 27.53 24.24 20.32
CA ARG A 123 26.14 23.98 19.88
C ARG A 123 25.19 25.06 20.42
N LYS A 124 24.14 25.40 19.68
CA LYS A 124 23.12 26.36 20.14
C LYS A 124 22.21 25.77 21.23
N GLN A 125 21.95 24.47 21.17
CA GLN A 125 21.05 23.74 22.07
C GLN A 125 21.66 22.35 22.34
N GLY A 126 21.36 21.77 23.51
CA GLY A 126 21.85 20.45 23.91
C GLY A 126 23.11 20.51 24.80
N TYR A 127 23.92 19.44 24.77
CA TYR A 127 25.14 19.29 25.57
C TYR A 127 26.27 20.23 25.10
N LYS A 128 26.99 20.86 26.04
CA LYS A 128 28.05 21.86 25.79
C LYS A 128 27.57 22.99 24.86
N LYS A 129 26.44 23.59 25.22
CA LYS A 129 25.85 24.68 24.44
C LYS A 129 26.66 25.97 24.64
N ALA A 130 26.57 26.89 23.68
CA ALA A 130 27.05 28.25 23.88
C ALA A 130 26.25 28.91 25.02
N ASN A 131 26.93 29.67 25.89
CA ASN A 131 26.35 30.34 27.06
C ASN A 131 25.70 29.36 28.08
N ASP A 132 26.45 28.33 28.49
CA ASP A 132 26.03 27.44 29.57
C ASP A 132 26.48 28.02 30.92
N PRO A 133 25.59 28.33 31.87
CA PRO A 133 25.96 28.94 33.16
C PRO A 133 26.79 28.02 34.08
N MET A 134 27.03 26.76 33.67
CA MET A 134 27.76 25.74 34.42
C MET A 134 29.12 25.37 33.81
N ASP A 135 29.48 25.95 32.65
CA ASP A 135 30.83 25.87 32.04
C ASP A 135 31.68 27.07 32.51
#